data_AF-A0A5J4UVU5-F1
#
_entry.id   AF-A0A5J4UVU5-F1
#
_cell.length_a   1.000
_cell.length_b   1.000
_cell.length_c   1.000
_cell.angle_alpha   90.00
_cell.angle_beta   90.00
_cell.angle_gamma   90.00
#
_symmetry.space_group_name_H-M   'P 1'
#
loop_
_entity.id
_entity.type
_entity.pdbx_description
1 polymer ?
#
loop_
_entity_poly.entity_id
_entity_poly.type
_entity_poly.pdbx_seq_one_letter_code
_entity_poly.pdbx_strand_id
1 'polypeptide(L)'
;MEIDQNDEERTPGTNSYDQHIPLFEQSFTSTFVNPSYIDANNGNDDLKYCGRFRLSCKRVSNVIDRGNGILTNTNYVLILLSDSTSDSNLQVNIPTINWNYITIQSDGYTQDSQINANPKYQIPTSSQSNSLFTITDNGHLDLIGLRFSNLNTTSLNPLFSIQSPDLDNIPILSIFDCEFNQDPTSYPDNSLSHCLIFINGGKLTISKTIIKDYQLSNGKSSIMIYSDISSTSEVYRMNQIDIINSTFENIKQNEGSRSGSAINAELKAGSIMNILQSCTFTNCISRTTGGAIQIIQSGGQIELNEVIIKGCKARNGGGIYINIDFSQQFEFKVIDALIQECETKADPSSTYPTGYGGGIFLIGSGDYDPSTKRLDLKGMKIYNNSADKGGQSLYVVMTNLIEWCKSGIVDDGSTMSILIEGDPQSLQTASFGMKDISWMDYDYKQYGIFISNDRRIFTGIEGKEDQAYPLEVIIEKADISKTAHFPWWIILIIIQISDPSKDVDPPLKKNFDLYFEQEQSHNSSNEQQQQQTTIHWNSFKKNDIPSSAGAIQKK
;
A
#
# COMPACT_ATOMS: atom_id res chain seq x y z
N MET A 1 67.51 -20.08 -7.85
CA MET A 1 67.75 -20.28 -9.29
C MET A 1 67.53 -21.74 -9.59
N GLU A 2 66.29 -22.09 -9.88
CA GLU A 2 66.02 -23.23 -10.76
C GLU A 2 65.53 -22.62 -12.08
N ILE A 3 65.99 -23.18 -13.18
CA ILE A 3 65.68 -22.74 -14.54
C ILE A 3 64.79 -23.85 -15.10
N ASP A 4 63.53 -23.52 -15.40
CA ASP A 4 62.68 -24.41 -16.18
C ASP A 4 63.29 -24.56 -17.59
N GLN A 5 63.44 -25.79 -18.07
CA GLN A 5 64.25 -26.11 -19.25
C GLN A 5 63.46 -26.22 -20.56
N ASN A 6 62.17 -25.82 -20.57
CA ASN A 6 61.26 -26.14 -21.67
C ASN A 6 60.79 -24.97 -22.57
N ASP A 7 61.28 -23.74 -22.38
CA ASP A 7 61.05 -22.64 -23.34
C ASP A 7 62.21 -22.50 -24.34
N GLU A 8 62.07 -23.10 -25.52
CA GLU A 8 62.96 -22.91 -26.67
C GLU A 8 62.75 -21.56 -27.40
N GLU A 9 62.61 -20.46 -26.67
CA GLU A 9 62.77 -19.12 -27.26
C GLU A 9 63.52 -18.18 -26.32
N ARG A 10 64.84 -18.06 -26.53
CA ARG A 10 65.71 -17.11 -25.82
C ARG A 10 65.37 -15.68 -26.21
N THR A 11 64.43 -15.07 -25.50
CA THR A 11 64.33 -13.61 -25.44
C THR A 11 65.55 -13.06 -24.67
N PRO A 12 66.40 -12.21 -25.27
CA PRO A 12 67.42 -11.51 -24.49
C PRO A 12 66.71 -10.55 -23.54
N GLY A 13 67.10 -10.57 -22.26
CA GLY A 13 66.45 -9.78 -21.20
C GLY A 13 66.25 -8.32 -21.59
N THR A 14 64.99 -7.95 -21.78
CA THR A 14 64.54 -6.58 -22.02
C THR A 14 64.70 -5.74 -20.75
N ASN A 15 64.95 -4.45 -20.91
CA ASN A 15 64.94 -3.46 -19.83
C ASN A 15 63.63 -2.66 -19.78
N SER A 16 62.64 -3.03 -20.60
CA SER A 16 61.30 -2.45 -20.56
C SER A 16 60.54 -2.99 -19.36
N TYR A 17 60.17 -2.09 -18.44
CA TYR A 17 59.44 -2.43 -17.21
C TYR A 17 58.17 -3.26 -17.50
N ASP A 18 57.46 -2.92 -18.57
CA ASP A 18 56.18 -3.51 -18.97
C ASP A 18 56.30 -4.93 -19.58
N GLN A 19 57.52 -5.45 -19.72
CA GLN A 19 57.79 -6.78 -20.28
C GLN A 19 58.40 -7.76 -19.25
N HIS A 20 58.51 -7.36 -17.98
CA HIS A 20 58.97 -8.24 -16.91
C HIS A 20 57.80 -8.99 -16.24
N ILE A 21 57.78 -10.32 -16.39
CA ILE A 21 56.93 -11.20 -15.59
C ILE A 21 57.49 -11.28 -14.15
N PRO A 22 56.68 -11.04 -13.09
CA PRO A 22 57.16 -11.10 -11.72
C PRO A 22 57.73 -12.48 -11.33
N LEU A 23 58.91 -12.47 -10.70
CA LEU A 23 59.67 -13.69 -10.33
C LEU A 23 58.92 -14.69 -9.42
N PHE A 24 57.77 -14.29 -8.85
CA PHE A 24 56.96 -15.09 -7.94
C PHE A 24 55.52 -15.33 -8.43
N GLU A 25 55.23 -15.13 -9.73
CA GLU A 25 53.85 -15.28 -10.26
C GLU A 25 53.19 -16.62 -9.91
N GLN A 26 53.95 -17.72 -9.93
CA GLN A 26 53.47 -19.09 -9.68
C GLN A 26 52.91 -19.32 -8.27
N SER A 27 53.16 -18.42 -7.31
CA SER A 27 52.60 -18.51 -5.95
C SER A 27 51.33 -17.68 -5.74
N PHE A 28 50.90 -16.88 -6.72
CA PHE A 28 49.66 -16.10 -6.66
C PHE A 28 48.52 -16.85 -7.35
N THR A 29 47.92 -17.81 -6.64
CA THR A 29 46.53 -18.18 -6.93
C THR A 29 45.68 -16.91 -6.84
N SER A 30 44.77 -16.71 -7.80
CA SER A 30 43.78 -15.64 -7.73
C SER A 30 42.96 -15.85 -6.46
N THR A 31 43.27 -15.08 -5.42
CA THR A 31 42.65 -15.23 -4.10
C THR A 31 41.42 -14.35 -4.06
N PHE A 32 40.27 -14.96 -4.35
CA PHE A 32 38.97 -14.31 -4.27
C PHE A 32 38.82 -13.63 -2.91
N VAL A 33 38.58 -12.32 -2.96
CA VAL A 33 38.42 -11.48 -1.77
C VAL A 33 36.91 -11.33 -1.53
N ASN A 34 36.49 -11.58 -0.29
CA ASN A 34 35.12 -11.38 0.16
C ASN A 34 35.19 -10.79 1.59
N PRO A 35 34.72 -9.56 1.83
CA PRO A 35 34.15 -8.62 0.85
C PRO A 35 35.18 -8.12 -0.18
N SER A 36 34.70 -7.78 -1.37
CA SER A 36 35.45 -7.05 -2.39
C SER A 36 35.11 -5.56 -2.37
N TYR A 37 36.11 -4.71 -2.60
CA TYR A 37 36.00 -3.25 -2.54
C TYR A 37 36.12 -2.61 -3.92
N ILE A 38 35.26 -1.64 -4.20
CA ILE A 38 35.19 -0.89 -5.46
C ILE A 38 35.32 0.61 -5.16
N ASP A 39 36.33 1.24 -5.73
CA ASP A 39 36.55 2.70 -5.70
C ASP A 39 36.72 3.17 -7.14
N ALA A 40 35.70 3.82 -7.70
CA ALA A 40 35.74 4.25 -9.10
C ALA A 40 36.66 5.45 -9.34
N ASN A 41 37.12 6.13 -8.28
CA ASN A 41 38.05 7.26 -8.37
C ASN A 41 39.50 6.80 -8.30
N ASN A 42 39.84 5.97 -7.32
CA ASN A 42 41.23 5.56 -7.00
C ASN A 42 41.54 4.09 -7.32
N GLY A 43 40.53 3.27 -7.59
CA GLY A 43 40.69 1.85 -7.89
C GLY A 43 41.37 1.59 -9.23
N ASN A 44 41.91 0.39 -9.36
CA ASN A 44 42.55 -0.11 -10.58
C ASN A 44 41.94 -1.46 -10.94
N ASP A 45 41.60 -1.70 -12.20
CA ASP A 45 40.94 -2.92 -12.67
C ASP A 45 41.91 -4.07 -12.95
N ASP A 46 43.02 -4.14 -12.20
CA ASP A 46 43.98 -5.22 -12.36
C ASP A 46 43.33 -6.57 -11.98
N LEU A 47 43.18 -7.43 -12.99
CA LEU A 47 42.53 -8.75 -12.88
C LEU A 47 43.18 -9.65 -11.84
N LYS A 48 44.47 -9.44 -11.53
CA LYS A 48 45.24 -10.27 -10.60
C LYS A 48 45.22 -9.75 -9.17
N TYR A 49 45.10 -8.43 -8.98
CA TYR A 49 45.34 -7.81 -7.67
C TYR A 49 44.18 -7.03 -7.06
N CYS A 50 43.19 -6.57 -7.84
CA CYS A 50 42.15 -5.69 -7.29
C CYS A 50 41.06 -6.41 -6.47
N GLY A 51 40.28 -5.64 -5.70
CA GLY A 51 39.18 -6.10 -4.85
C GLY A 51 39.52 -6.09 -3.36
N ARG A 52 40.79 -5.93 -2.97
CA ARG A 52 41.19 -5.72 -1.57
C ARG A 52 40.99 -4.26 -1.18
N PHE A 53 40.71 -3.94 0.08
CA PHE A 53 40.52 -2.55 0.55
C PHE A 53 41.66 -1.57 0.16
N ARG A 54 42.91 -2.04 0.11
CA ARG A 54 44.09 -1.22 -0.31
C ARG A 54 44.36 -1.23 -1.83
N LEU A 55 43.67 -2.09 -2.57
CA LEU A 55 43.80 -2.32 -4.00
C LEU A 55 42.38 -2.51 -4.55
N SER A 56 41.52 -1.50 -4.38
CA SER A 56 40.12 -1.58 -4.79
C SER A 56 40.01 -1.72 -6.30
N CYS A 57 39.00 -2.44 -6.79
CA CYS A 57 38.68 -2.43 -8.22
C CYS A 57 38.05 -1.09 -8.61
N LYS A 58 38.11 -0.71 -9.89
CA LYS A 58 37.52 0.55 -10.36
C LYS A 58 36.06 0.38 -10.79
N ARG A 59 35.74 -0.78 -11.35
CA ARG A 59 34.42 -1.15 -11.86
C ARG A 59 33.85 -2.37 -11.17
N VAL A 60 32.53 -2.39 -10.97
CA VAL A 60 31.78 -3.52 -10.39
C VAL A 60 31.86 -4.76 -11.30
N SER A 61 31.76 -4.54 -12.62
CA SER A 61 31.90 -5.59 -13.65
C SER A 61 33.15 -6.47 -13.46
N ASN A 62 34.31 -5.85 -13.19
CA ASN A 62 35.58 -6.57 -13.04
C ASN A 62 35.69 -7.41 -11.76
N VAL A 63 34.73 -7.33 -10.83
CA VAL A 63 34.72 -8.14 -9.60
C VAL A 63 33.82 -9.37 -9.76
N ILE A 64 32.66 -9.19 -10.39
CA ILE A 64 31.60 -10.20 -10.44
C ILE A 64 31.98 -11.42 -11.28
N ASP A 65 32.68 -11.20 -12.40
CA ASP A 65 33.12 -12.28 -13.29
C ASP A 65 34.39 -13.02 -12.80
N ARG A 66 34.90 -12.71 -11.61
CA ARG A 66 36.09 -13.37 -11.06
C ARG A 66 35.76 -14.75 -10.51
N GLY A 67 36.19 -15.79 -11.22
CA GLY A 67 36.22 -17.15 -10.68
C GLY A 67 36.70 -18.20 -11.68
N ASN A 68 37.19 -19.31 -11.11
CA ASN A 68 37.37 -20.57 -11.82
C ASN A 68 36.51 -21.65 -11.13
N GLY A 69 35.19 -21.55 -11.31
CA GLY A 69 34.26 -22.68 -11.19
C GLY A 69 33.34 -22.70 -9.97
N ILE A 70 32.39 -23.65 -10.05
CA ILE A 70 31.40 -24.12 -9.07
C ILE A 70 30.69 -23.02 -8.27
N LEU A 71 29.41 -22.82 -8.61
CA LEU A 71 28.39 -22.17 -7.80
C LEU A 71 28.52 -22.49 -6.30
N THR A 72 28.79 -21.48 -5.49
CA THR A 72 28.75 -21.59 -4.02
C THR A 72 27.55 -20.84 -3.44
N ASN A 73 26.93 -21.41 -2.40
CA ASN A 73 25.86 -20.78 -1.61
C ASN A 73 26.40 -19.73 -0.61
N THR A 74 27.57 -19.16 -0.85
CA THR A 74 28.20 -18.16 0.03
C THR A 74 27.81 -16.77 -0.45
N ASN A 75 27.34 -15.91 0.46
CA ASN A 75 27.10 -14.50 0.12
C ASN A 75 28.41 -13.82 -0.31
N TYR A 76 28.46 -13.35 -1.55
CA TYR A 76 29.56 -12.57 -2.09
C TYR A 76 29.30 -11.07 -1.94
N VAL A 77 30.07 -10.41 -1.07
CA VAL A 77 29.80 -9.02 -0.66
C VAL A 77 30.67 -8.04 -1.46
N LEU A 78 30.04 -7.06 -2.08
CA LEU A 78 30.62 -5.97 -2.84
C LEU A 78 30.37 -4.65 -2.10
N ILE A 79 31.45 -3.93 -1.80
CA ILE A 79 31.41 -2.66 -1.04
C ILE A 79 31.86 -1.52 -1.95
N LEU A 80 30.95 -0.59 -2.23
CA LEU A 80 31.26 0.66 -2.94
C LEU A 80 31.86 1.68 -1.96
N LEU A 81 33.05 2.20 -2.29
CA LEU A 81 33.75 3.27 -1.57
C LEU A 81 33.51 4.66 -2.18
N SER A 82 32.94 4.70 -3.40
CA SER A 82 32.63 5.92 -4.14
C SER A 82 31.47 5.70 -5.11
N ASP A 83 30.88 6.79 -5.62
CA ASP A 83 29.97 6.73 -6.76
C ASP A 83 30.68 6.09 -7.97
N SER A 84 30.07 5.08 -8.61
CA SER A 84 30.61 4.51 -9.84
C SER A 84 30.33 5.42 -11.04
N THR A 85 31.39 5.68 -11.82
CA THR A 85 31.39 6.58 -12.97
C THR A 85 31.77 5.90 -14.28
N SER A 86 32.14 4.61 -14.24
CA SER A 86 32.74 3.90 -15.40
C SER A 86 32.10 2.54 -15.75
N ASP A 87 31.09 2.08 -15.01
CA ASP A 87 30.32 0.86 -15.30
C ASP A 87 29.23 1.08 -16.38
N SER A 88 29.63 1.49 -17.59
CA SER A 88 28.72 1.58 -18.74
C SER A 88 28.33 0.18 -19.26
N ASN A 89 27.04 -0.07 -19.45
CA ASN A 89 26.48 -1.37 -19.91
C ASN A 89 26.73 -2.56 -18.97
N LEU A 90 26.94 -2.30 -17.66
CA LEU A 90 27.01 -3.30 -16.61
C LEU A 90 25.73 -4.15 -16.59
N GLN A 91 25.91 -5.46 -16.72
CA GLN A 91 24.85 -6.47 -16.65
C GLN A 91 25.32 -7.58 -15.73
N VAL A 92 24.51 -7.87 -14.70
CA VAL A 92 24.85 -8.82 -13.66
C VAL A 92 23.73 -9.86 -13.61
N ASN A 93 24.04 -11.05 -14.10
CA ASN A 93 23.14 -12.19 -14.09
C ASN A 93 23.42 -13.04 -12.85
N ILE A 94 22.37 -13.35 -12.09
CA ILE A 94 22.45 -14.06 -10.81
C ILE A 94 21.47 -15.24 -10.89
N PRO A 95 21.92 -16.50 -10.79
CA PRO A 95 23.29 -16.93 -10.48
C PRO A 95 24.33 -16.59 -11.55
N THR A 96 25.54 -16.21 -11.09
CA THR A 96 26.76 -16.15 -11.91
C THR A 96 27.39 -17.55 -12.00
N ILE A 97 28.49 -17.72 -12.74
CA ILE A 97 29.21 -19.02 -12.79
C ILE A 97 29.80 -19.48 -11.44
N ASN A 98 29.99 -18.57 -10.47
CA ASN A 98 30.64 -18.86 -9.18
C ASN A 98 29.74 -18.58 -7.95
N TRP A 99 28.78 -17.66 -8.07
CA TRP A 99 27.98 -17.11 -6.96
C TRP A 99 26.50 -17.08 -7.31
N ASN A 100 25.66 -17.67 -6.47
CA ASN A 100 24.20 -17.48 -6.53
C ASN A 100 23.69 -16.39 -5.56
N TYR A 101 24.46 -16.00 -4.54
CA TYR A 101 24.08 -14.96 -3.59
C TYR A 101 25.12 -13.82 -3.62
N ILE A 102 24.68 -12.62 -3.98
CA ILE A 102 25.50 -11.40 -4.00
C ILE A 102 24.85 -10.32 -3.12
N THR A 103 25.65 -9.60 -2.35
CA THR A 103 25.26 -8.35 -1.68
C THR A 103 26.05 -7.20 -2.27
N ILE A 104 25.39 -6.09 -2.61
CA ILE A 104 26.04 -4.84 -3.02
C ILE A 104 25.62 -3.76 -2.04
N GLN A 105 26.59 -3.17 -1.34
CA GLN A 105 26.35 -2.14 -0.33
C GLN A 105 27.28 -0.93 -0.45
N SER A 106 26.84 0.20 0.07
CA SER A 106 27.71 1.34 0.31
C SER A 106 28.59 1.14 1.55
N ASP A 107 29.85 1.54 1.48
CA ASP A 107 30.73 1.61 2.65
C ASP A 107 30.20 2.58 3.69
N GLY A 108 30.38 2.25 4.97
CA GLY A 108 29.84 3.01 6.10
C GLY A 108 28.33 2.89 6.32
N TYR A 109 27.59 2.10 5.53
CA TYR A 109 26.18 1.81 5.78
C TYR A 109 26.00 1.04 7.10
N THR A 110 25.02 1.43 7.92
CA THR A 110 24.64 0.72 9.15
C THR A 110 23.12 0.55 9.27
N GLN A 111 22.67 -0.53 9.92
CA GLN A 111 21.22 -0.79 10.09
C GLN A 111 20.57 0.07 11.18
N ASP A 112 21.36 0.54 12.16
CA ASP A 112 20.90 1.27 13.36
C ASP A 112 20.78 2.79 13.18
N SER A 113 21.36 3.36 12.13
CA SER A 113 21.31 4.80 11.88
C SER A 113 19.91 5.25 11.43
N GLN A 114 19.56 6.49 11.77
CA GLN A 114 18.38 7.11 11.17
C GLN A 114 18.60 7.29 9.66
N ILE A 115 17.55 6.99 8.87
CA ILE A 115 17.55 6.78 7.40
C ILE A 115 18.34 7.85 6.62
N ASN A 116 18.34 9.10 7.09
CA ASN A 116 18.96 10.24 6.42
C ASN A 116 20.48 10.37 6.64
N ALA A 117 21.11 9.49 7.42
CA ALA A 117 22.53 9.57 7.77
C ALA A 117 23.41 8.52 7.08
N ASN A 118 22.81 7.47 6.49
CA ASN A 118 23.58 6.43 5.79
C ASN A 118 24.19 6.98 4.48
N PRO A 119 25.47 6.71 4.18
CA PRO A 119 26.05 7.00 2.88
C PRO A 119 25.35 6.16 1.80
N LYS A 120 25.11 6.77 0.63
CA LYS A 120 24.54 6.08 -0.52
C LYS A 120 25.35 6.35 -1.78
N TYR A 121 26.14 5.39 -2.23
CA TYR A 121 26.89 5.48 -3.47
C TYR A 121 26.05 5.09 -4.69
N GLN A 122 26.33 5.73 -5.82
CA GLN A 122 25.61 5.57 -7.07
C GLN A 122 26.16 4.43 -7.92
N ILE A 123 25.27 3.64 -8.52
CA ILE A 123 25.58 2.81 -9.69
C ILE A 123 24.99 3.52 -10.93
N PRO A 124 25.78 3.79 -11.99
CA PRO A 124 25.35 4.65 -13.08
C PRO A 124 24.36 3.92 -14.00
N THR A 125 23.10 4.35 -14.01
CA THR A 125 22.04 3.69 -14.79
C THR A 125 21.69 4.37 -16.13
N SER A 126 22.34 5.49 -16.46
CA SER A 126 22.02 6.33 -17.63
C SER A 126 22.49 5.80 -18.99
N SER A 127 23.42 4.83 -19.00
CA SER A 127 23.89 4.18 -20.22
C SER A 127 23.28 2.80 -20.46
N GLN A 128 22.57 2.23 -19.48
CA GLN A 128 22.15 0.82 -19.50
C GLN A 128 21.02 0.59 -20.51
N SER A 129 21.29 -0.12 -21.61
CA SER A 129 20.28 -0.53 -22.60
C SER A 129 19.63 -1.89 -22.29
N ASN A 130 20.24 -2.64 -21.36
CA ASN A 130 19.80 -3.94 -20.86
C ASN A 130 19.53 -3.87 -19.35
N SER A 131 18.93 -4.92 -18.80
CA SER A 131 18.75 -5.07 -17.35
C SER A 131 20.10 -5.00 -16.64
N LEU A 132 20.23 -4.10 -15.66
CA LEU A 132 21.43 -3.99 -14.82
C LEU A 132 21.61 -5.24 -13.95
N PHE A 133 20.51 -5.73 -13.36
CA PHE A 133 20.46 -7.00 -12.64
C PHE A 133 19.38 -7.91 -13.24
N THR A 134 19.76 -9.15 -13.51
CA THR A 134 18.82 -10.23 -13.88
C THR A 134 18.97 -11.35 -12.85
N ILE A 135 17.92 -11.65 -12.10
CA ILE A 135 17.89 -12.70 -11.08
C ILE A 135 16.97 -13.83 -11.55
N THR A 136 17.52 -15.02 -11.75
CA THR A 136 16.82 -16.25 -12.17
C THR A 136 17.14 -17.39 -11.22
N ASP A 137 16.52 -18.55 -11.45
CA ASP A 137 16.82 -19.80 -10.74
C ASP A 137 16.73 -19.61 -9.20
N ASN A 138 17.76 -20.03 -8.45
CA ASN A 138 17.93 -19.76 -7.02
C ASN A 138 18.87 -18.57 -6.76
N GLY A 139 18.85 -17.56 -7.63
CA GLY A 139 19.66 -16.35 -7.47
C GLY A 139 19.15 -15.45 -6.36
N HIS A 140 20.05 -14.86 -5.58
CA HIS A 140 19.75 -13.92 -4.49
C HIS A 140 20.62 -12.67 -4.67
N LEU A 141 19.96 -11.50 -4.76
CA LEU A 141 20.62 -10.20 -4.73
C LEU A 141 20.11 -9.34 -3.56
N ASP A 142 21.01 -8.86 -2.71
CA ASP A 142 20.73 -7.80 -1.74
C ASP A 142 21.39 -6.49 -2.18
N LEU A 143 20.61 -5.41 -2.25
CA LEU A 143 21.05 -4.06 -2.59
C LEU A 143 20.83 -3.14 -1.38
N ILE A 144 21.90 -2.55 -0.84
CA ILE A 144 21.88 -1.87 0.46
C ILE A 144 22.47 -0.46 0.37
N GLY A 145 21.64 0.55 0.62
CA GLY A 145 22.07 1.95 0.67
C GLY A 145 22.64 2.42 -0.66
N LEU A 146 21.98 2.18 -1.79
CA LEU A 146 22.47 2.55 -3.13
C LEU A 146 21.62 3.63 -3.79
N ARG A 147 22.20 4.39 -4.73
CA ARG A 147 21.49 5.34 -5.60
C ARG A 147 21.47 4.87 -7.04
N PHE A 148 20.31 4.97 -7.68
CA PHE A 148 20.10 4.69 -9.10
C PHE A 148 19.45 5.91 -9.76
N SER A 149 20.05 6.42 -10.83
CA SER A 149 19.68 7.72 -11.41
C SER A 149 19.68 7.77 -12.95
N ASN A 150 18.83 8.66 -13.47
CA ASN A 150 18.86 9.13 -14.87
C ASN A 150 18.83 8.02 -15.93
N LEU A 151 17.90 7.07 -15.79
CA LEU A 151 17.78 5.88 -16.63
C LEU A 151 17.78 6.16 -18.14
N ASN A 152 18.40 5.25 -18.90
CA ASN A 152 18.44 5.33 -20.35
C ASN A 152 17.03 5.18 -20.95
N THR A 153 16.46 6.30 -21.42
CA THR A 153 15.11 6.35 -22.01
C THR A 153 14.94 5.50 -23.27
N THR A 154 16.04 5.07 -23.91
CA THR A 154 16.03 4.18 -25.08
C THR A 154 16.04 2.69 -24.73
N SER A 155 16.19 2.32 -23.45
CA SER A 155 16.06 0.93 -23.00
C SER A 155 14.63 0.41 -23.22
N LEU A 156 14.54 -0.85 -23.63
CA LEU A 156 13.29 -1.62 -23.66
C LEU A 156 13.20 -2.63 -22.51
N ASN A 157 14.31 -2.82 -21.80
CA ASN A 157 14.47 -3.79 -20.72
C ASN A 157 14.20 -3.12 -19.36
N PRO A 158 13.61 -3.84 -18.38
CA PRO A 158 13.48 -3.32 -17.02
C PRO A 158 14.87 -3.07 -16.43
N LEU A 159 15.01 -2.14 -15.48
CA LEU A 159 16.31 -1.95 -14.83
C LEU A 159 16.72 -3.22 -14.05
N PHE A 160 15.81 -3.80 -13.27
CA PHE A 160 15.97 -5.09 -12.60
C PHE A 160 14.93 -6.08 -13.10
N SER A 161 15.35 -7.30 -13.43
CA SER A 161 14.48 -8.39 -13.90
C SER A 161 14.59 -9.59 -12.97
N ILE A 162 13.48 -10.05 -12.41
CA ILE A 162 13.38 -11.24 -11.55
C ILE A 162 12.48 -12.26 -12.27
N GLN A 163 12.97 -13.47 -12.55
CA GLN A 163 12.22 -14.48 -13.32
C GLN A 163 12.43 -15.89 -12.76
N SER A 164 11.42 -16.42 -12.07
CA SER A 164 11.36 -17.77 -11.49
C SER A 164 11.08 -18.80 -12.60
N PRO A 165 12.02 -19.64 -13.06
CA PRO A 165 11.79 -20.50 -14.24
C PRO A 165 10.59 -21.45 -14.03
N ASP A 166 10.43 -21.94 -12.80
CA ASP A 166 9.34 -22.78 -12.34
C ASP A 166 8.88 -22.38 -10.92
N LEU A 167 8.40 -23.34 -10.13
CA LEU A 167 7.91 -23.14 -8.74
C LEU A 167 8.95 -23.51 -7.68
N ASP A 168 9.94 -24.34 -8.00
CA ASP A 168 10.95 -24.83 -7.06
C ASP A 168 12.17 -23.90 -7.04
N ASN A 169 12.42 -23.20 -8.15
CA ASN A 169 13.50 -22.25 -8.31
C ASN A 169 13.07 -20.81 -8.04
N ILE A 170 13.33 -20.33 -6.81
CA ILE A 170 12.81 -19.05 -6.30
C ILE A 170 13.93 -17.98 -6.31
N PRO A 171 13.94 -17.03 -7.27
CA PRO A 171 14.88 -15.92 -7.26
C PRO A 171 14.46 -14.86 -6.23
N ILE A 172 15.43 -14.21 -5.61
CA ILE A 172 15.24 -13.26 -4.50
C ILE A 172 15.94 -11.93 -4.83
N LEU A 173 15.19 -10.83 -4.72
CA LEU A 173 15.74 -9.47 -4.68
C LEU A 173 15.32 -8.78 -3.38
N SER A 174 16.29 -8.28 -2.62
CA SER A 174 16.05 -7.37 -1.50
C SER A 174 16.67 -6.01 -1.76
N ILE A 175 15.91 -4.94 -1.50
CA ILE A 175 16.33 -3.55 -1.67
C ILE A 175 16.12 -2.84 -0.33
N PHE A 176 17.21 -2.41 0.30
CA PHE A 176 17.21 -1.80 1.62
C PHE A 176 17.80 -0.39 1.58
N ASP A 177 17.01 0.61 1.98
CA ASP A 177 17.44 2.01 2.11
C ASP A 177 18.05 2.62 0.82
N CYS A 178 17.56 2.18 -0.34
CA CYS A 178 18.01 2.70 -1.64
C CYS A 178 17.21 3.93 -2.09
N GLU A 179 17.74 4.67 -3.07
CA GLU A 179 17.04 5.78 -3.73
C GLU A 179 17.06 5.61 -5.26
N PHE A 180 15.88 5.71 -5.86
CA PHE A 180 15.64 5.72 -7.30
C PHE A 180 15.09 7.10 -7.65
N ASN A 181 15.82 7.87 -8.45
CA ASN A 181 15.45 9.23 -8.80
C ASN A 181 15.82 9.54 -10.25
N GLN A 182 14.85 9.98 -11.06
CA GLN A 182 15.09 10.50 -12.40
C GLN A 182 15.21 12.02 -12.34
N ASP A 183 16.35 12.58 -12.75
CA ASP A 183 16.50 14.03 -12.89
C ASP A 183 15.49 14.56 -13.95
N PRO A 184 14.45 15.32 -13.54
CA PRO A 184 13.40 15.76 -14.46
C PRO A 184 13.91 16.82 -15.45
N THR A 185 15.05 17.46 -15.19
CA THR A 185 15.67 18.43 -16.11
C THR A 185 16.39 17.74 -17.27
N SER A 186 16.83 16.50 -17.07
CA SER A 186 17.54 15.72 -18.09
C SER A 186 16.61 15.12 -19.16
N TYR A 187 15.31 14.93 -18.86
CA TYR A 187 14.34 14.27 -19.73
C TYR A 187 12.92 14.88 -19.67
N PRO A 188 12.71 16.17 -20.00
CA PRO A 188 11.38 16.81 -19.91
C PRO A 188 10.32 16.14 -20.80
N ASP A 189 10.69 15.71 -22.01
CA ASP A 189 9.79 15.10 -22.99
C ASP A 189 9.92 13.56 -23.10
N ASN A 190 10.99 12.97 -22.54
CA ASN A 190 11.31 11.55 -22.74
C ASN A 190 10.87 10.69 -21.54
N SER A 191 9.73 10.01 -21.70
CA SER A 191 9.26 9.02 -20.72
C SER A 191 9.94 7.66 -20.89
N LEU A 192 10.25 6.97 -19.80
CA LEU A 192 10.80 5.62 -19.80
C LEU A 192 9.78 4.62 -20.37
N SER A 193 10.15 3.91 -21.44
CA SER A 193 9.32 2.87 -22.07
C SER A 193 9.46 1.48 -21.44
N HIS A 194 10.21 1.40 -20.34
CA HIS A 194 10.46 0.22 -19.51
C HIS A 194 10.14 0.53 -18.02
N CYS A 195 10.01 -0.50 -17.18
CA CYS A 195 9.85 -0.34 -15.73
C CYS A 195 11.21 -0.30 -15.00
N LEU A 196 11.19 0.03 -13.71
CA LEU A 196 12.37 -0.08 -12.84
C LEU A 196 12.56 -1.54 -12.43
N ILE A 197 11.51 -2.16 -11.92
CA ILE A 197 11.53 -3.53 -11.42
C ILE A 197 10.47 -4.33 -12.18
N PHE A 198 10.88 -5.48 -12.69
CA PHE A 198 10.02 -6.52 -13.24
C PHE A 198 10.19 -7.79 -12.42
N ILE A 199 9.09 -8.40 -11.98
CA ILE A 199 9.10 -9.72 -11.36
C ILE A 199 8.05 -10.63 -12.01
N ASN A 200 8.45 -11.86 -12.32
CA ASN A 200 7.58 -12.92 -12.81
C ASN A 200 7.86 -14.21 -12.04
N GLY A 201 7.30 -14.27 -10.83
CA GLY A 201 7.61 -15.24 -9.80
C GLY A 201 8.91 -14.95 -9.06
N GLY A 202 8.98 -15.42 -7.82
CA GLY A 202 10.12 -15.21 -6.91
C GLY A 202 9.75 -14.32 -5.72
N LYS A 203 10.77 -13.81 -5.02
CA LYS A 203 10.63 -12.92 -3.87
C LYS A 203 11.20 -11.52 -4.16
N LEU A 204 10.44 -10.49 -3.81
CA LEU A 204 10.86 -9.10 -3.82
C LEU A 204 10.59 -8.46 -2.45
N THR A 205 11.65 -7.98 -1.80
CA THR A 205 11.53 -7.17 -0.58
C THR A 205 12.07 -5.77 -0.85
N ILE A 206 11.26 -4.73 -0.61
CA ILE A 206 11.66 -3.33 -0.71
C ILE A 206 11.42 -2.68 0.64
N SER A 207 12.47 -2.15 1.27
CA SER A 207 12.37 -1.53 2.59
C SER A 207 13.14 -0.22 2.68
N LYS A 208 12.61 0.77 3.41
CA LYS A 208 13.22 2.10 3.63
C LYS A 208 13.57 2.85 2.32
N THR A 209 12.98 2.46 1.20
CA THR A 209 13.43 2.85 -0.14
C THR A 209 12.57 3.97 -0.71
N ILE A 210 13.18 4.90 -1.44
CA ILE A 210 12.51 6.03 -2.09
C ILE A 210 12.55 5.83 -3.60
N ILE A 211 11.41 5.92 -4.27
CA ILE A 211 11.26 5.90 -5.72
C ILE A 211 10.49 7.17 -6.12
N LYS A 212 11.13 8.10 -6.83
CA LYS A 212 10.52 9.40 -7.13
C LYS A 212 10.84 9.99 -8.50
N ASP A 213 10.00 10.94 -8.89
CA ASP A 213 10.17 11.87 -10.03
C ASP A 213 10.24 11.18 -11.42
N TYR A 214 9.77 9.93 -11.51
CA TYR A 214 9.77 9.15 -12.75
C TYR A 214 8.63 9.48 -13.71
N GLN A 215 8.96 9.65 -15.00
CA GLN A 215 7.98 9.65 -16.09
C GLN A 215 8.07 8.36 -16.91
N LEU A 216 6.95 7.66 -17.05
CA LEU A 216 6.81 6.34 -17.68
C LEU A 216 5.84 6.41 -18.87
N SER A 217 6.01 5.54 -19.87
CA SER A 217 5.13 5.42 -21.05
C SER A 217 4.85 3.95 -21.37
N ASN A 218 4.18 3.66 -22.49
CA ASN A 218 3.90 2.32 -22.99
C ASN A 218 3.31 1.33 -21.96
N GLY A 219 2.44 1.80 -21.07
CA GLY A 219 1.77 1.01 -20.03
C GLY A 219 2.69 0.55 -18.90
N LYS A 220 3.88 1.13 -18.77
CA LYS A 220 4.85 0.78 -17.71
C LYS A 220 4.55 1.49 -16.40
N SER A 221 5.02 0.85 -15.34
CA SER A 221 4.94 1.26 -13.94
C SER A 221 6.34 1.23 -13.34
N SER A 222 6.58 1.82 -12.18
CA SER A 222 7.88 1.65 -11.50
C SER A 222 8.14 0.18 -11.18
N ILE A 223 7.13 -0.54 -10.66
CA ILE A 223 7.17 -1.98 -10.39
C ILE A 223 6.08 -2.68 -11.20
N MET A 224 6.46 -3.71 -11.96
CA MET A 224 5.54 -4.61 -12.66
C MET A 224 5.67 -6.03 -12.09
N ILE A 225 4.55 -6.59 -11.62
CA ILE A 225 4.46 -7.91 -11.01
C ILE A 225 3.55 -8.78 -11.90
N TYR A 226 4.06 -9.90 -12.39
CA TYR A 226 3.30 -10.90 -13.14
C TYR A 226 3.40 -12.27 -12.49
N SER A 227 2.37 -13.09 -12.69
CA SER A 227 2.29 -14.47 -12.21
C SER A 227 1.97 -15.37 -13.40
N ASP A 228 2.86 -15.42 -14.40
CA ASP A 228 2.61 -16.18 -15.64
C ASP A 228 2.58 -17.70 -15.39
N ILE A 229 2.01 -18.46 -16.33
CA ILE A 229 2.05 -19.92 -16.29
C ILE A 229 3.51 -20.39 -16.44
N SER A 230 3.98 -21.22 -15.50
CA SER A 230 5.26 -21.91 -15.59
C SER A 230 5.28 -22.85 -16.79
N SER A 231 6.32 -22.74 -17.60
CA SER A 231 6.55 -23.57 -18.79
C SER A 231 6.78 -25.06 -18.50
N THR A 232 6.86 -25.46 -17.23
CA THR A 232 7.16 -26.84 -16.80
C THR A 232 6.03 -27.50 -16.01
N SER A 233 5.02 -26.76 -15.54
CA SER A 233 4.04 -27.28 -14.56
C SER A 233 2.57 -26.91 -14.80
N GLU A 234 2.24 -26.08 -15.80
CA GLU A 234 0.90 -25.51 -16.02
C GLU A 234 0.33 -24.66 -14.87
N VAL A 235 1.10 -24.46 -13.79
CA VAL A 235 0.73 -23.65 -12.62
C VAL A 235 1.32 -22.24 -12.74
N TYR A 236 0.61 -21.24 -12.21
CA TYR A 236 1.07 -19.85 -12.16
C TYR A 236 2.27 -19.67 -11.22
N ARG A 237 3.27 -18.91 -11.67
CA ARG A 237 4.45 -18.53 -10.89
C ARG A 237 4.05 -17.70 -9.68
N MET A 238 4.46 -18.16 -8.49
CA MET A 238 4.12 -17.50 -7.23
C MET A 238 5.05 -16.33 -6.94
N ASN A 239 4.48 -15.20 -6.55
CA ASN A 239 5.20 -14.01 -6.14
C ASN A 239 5.08 -13.81 -4.63
N GLN A 240 6.18 -13.55 -3.93
CA GLN A 240 6.19 -13.08 -2.55
C GLN A 240 6.74 -11.64 -2.52
N ILE A 241 5.86 -10.66 -2.37
CA ILE A 241 6.21 -9.24 -2.44
C ILE A 241 5.98 -8.58 -1.07
N ASP A 242 7.03 -7.99 -0.51
CA ASP A 242 6.96 -7.21 0.74
C ASP A 242 7.50 -5.80 0.48
N ILE A 243 6.64 -4.78 0.54
CA ILE A 243 7.02 -3.36 0.44
C ILE A 243 6.79 -2.71 1.80
N ILE A 244 7.83 -2.16 2.41
CA ILE A 244 7.86 -1.80 3.83
C ILE A 244 8.48 -0.41 4.01
N ASN A 245 7.83 0.51 4.72
CA ASN A 245 8.40 1.84 5.05
C ASN A 245 9.06 2.55 3.86
N SER A 246 8.38 2.55 2.71
CA SER A 246 8.93 3.00 1.43
C SER A 246 8.02 4.03 0.77
N THR A 247 8.62 4.92 -0.02
CA THR A 247 7.97 6.11 -0.57
C THR A 247 7.99 6.09 -2.09
N PHE A 248 6.82 6.31 -2.69
CA PHE A 248 6.60 6.49 -4.12
C PHE A 248 6.07 7.90 -4.36
N GLU A 249 6.83 8.77 -5.03
CA GLU A 249 6.50 10.20 -5.15
C GLU A 249 6.58 10.73 -6.59
N ASN A 250 5.61 11.53 -7.02
CA ASN A 250 5.61 12.24 -8.32
C ASN A 250 5.77 11.32 -9.56
N ILE A 251 5.36 10.05 -9.45
CA ILE A 251 5.50 9.04 -10.50
C ILE A 251 4.34 9.17 -11.50
N LYS A 252 4.65 9.39 -12.78
CA LYS A 252 3.66 9.70 -13.82
C LYS A 252 3.73 8.72 -15.00
N GLN A 253 2.69 7.93 -15.20
CA GLN A 253 2.49 7.11 -16.39
C GLN A 253 1.72 7.91 -17.44
N ASN A 254 2.41 8.32 -18.51
CA ASN A 254 1.92 9.20 -19.56
C ASN A 254 1.05 8.45 -20.59
N GLU A 255 1.41 7.24 -21.01
CA GLU A 255 0.76 6.57 -22.15
C GLU A 255 0.70 5.05 -21.99
N GLY A 256 -0.35 4.40 -22.49
CA GLY A 256 -0.56 2.95 -22.39
C GLY A 256 -2.00 2.56 -22.10
N SER A 257 -2.20 1.33 -21.63
CA SER A 257 -3.49 0.78 -21.19
C SER A 257 -3.31 -0.09 -19.94
N ARG A 258 -4.28 -0.08 -19.02
CA ARG A 258 -4.36 -0.98 -17.84
C ARG A 258 -3.10 -0.97 -16.95
N SER A 259 -2.66 0.22 -16.52
CA SER A 259 -1.38 0.38 -15.81
C SER A 259 -1.44 1.45 -14.72
N GLY A 260 -1.06 1.11 -13.50
CA GLY A 260 -0.80 2.11 -12.46
C GLY A 260 0.55 2.79 -12.68
N SER A 261 0.83 3.93 -12.04
CA SER A 261 2.14 4.58 -12.25
C SER A 261 3.24 3.99 -11.36
N ALA A 262 2.95 3.74 -10.08
CA ALA A 262 3.90 3.15 -9.14
C ALA A 262 3.95 1.63 -9.26
N ILE A 263 2.79 0.96 -9.16
CA ILE A 263 2.70 -0.51 -9.17
C ILE A 263 1.60 -0.97 -10.14
N ASN A 264 1.92 -1.97 -10.96
CA ASN A 264 0.96 -2.75 -11.73
C ASN A 264 1.18 -4.23 -11.44
N ALA A 265 0.19 -4.90 -10.87
CA ALA A 265 0.28 -6.26 -10.36
C ALA A 265 -0.80 -7.17 -10.95
N GLU A 266 -0.38 -8.30 -11.51
CA GLU A 266 -1.22 -9.46 -11.78
C GLU A 266 -0.86 -10.60 -10.82
N LEU A 267 -1.75 -10.89 -9.88
CA LEU A 267 -1.60 -11.95 -8.89
C LEU A 267 -2.54 -13.12 -9.19
N LYS A 268 -2.00 -14.33 -8.97
CA LYS A 268 -2.68 -15.62 -9.14
C LYS A 268 -2.60 -16.41 -7.83
N ALA A 269 -3.25 -17.58 -7.80
CA ALA A 269 -3.19 -18.50 -6.68
C ALA A 269 -1.75 -18.74 -6.18
N GLY A 270 -1.56 -18.67 -4.85
CA GLY A 270 -0.26 -18.84 -4.19
C GLY A 270 0.56 -17.55 -4.05
N SER A 271 0.35 -16.51 -4.87
CA SER A 271 1.05 -15.23 -4.73
C SER A 271 0.56 -14.44 -3.49
N ILE A 272 1.48 -13.70 -2.87
CA ILE A 272 1.27 -12.82 -1.70
C ILE A 272 1.90 -11.46 -1.98
N MET A 273 1.18 -10.37 -1.71
CA MET A 273 1.68 -9.00 -1.80
C MET A 273 1.29 -8.16 -0.58
N ASN A 274 2.28 -7.78 0.21
CA ASN A 274 2.11 -6.96 1.40
C ASN A 274 2.69 -5.56 1.17
N ILE A 275 1.91 -4.53 1.49
CA ILE A 275 2.40 -3.14 1.59
C ILE A 275 2.17 -2.68 3.02
N LEU A 276 3.26 -2.51 3.78
CA LEU A 276 3.28 -2.47 5.24
C LEU A 276 4.02 -1.24 5.78
N GLN A 277 3.73 -0.87 7.03
CA GLN A 277 4.53 0.03 7.88
C GLN A 277 4.86 1.38 7.22
N SER A 278 3.97 2.37 7.32
CA SER A 278 4.23 3.75 6.86
C SER A 278 4.63 3.89 5.37
N CYS A 279 4.16 3.00 4.49
CA CYS A 279 4.37 3.16 3.05
C CYS A 279 3.56 4.34 2.50
N THR A 280 4.14 5.12 1.59
CA THR A 280 3.47 6.30 1.02
C THR A 280 3.48 6.31 -0.51
N PHE A 281 2.35 6.71 -1.10
CA PHE A 281 2.16 6.95 -2.53
C PHE A 281 1.60 8.36 -2.71
N THR A 282 2.43 9.28 -3.19
CA THR A 282 2.08 10.71 -3.29
C THR A 282 2.22 11.21 -4.72
N ASN A 283 1.20 11.91 -5.22
CA ASN A 283 1.17 12.47 -6.58
C ASN A 283 1.41 11.42 -7.70
N CYS A 284 1.05 10.16 -7.47
CA CYS A 284 1.15 9.12 -8.49
C CYS A 284 0.02 9.29 -9.52
N ILE A 285 0.36 9.49 -10.79
CA ILE A 285 -0.59 9.80 -11.86
C ILE A 285 -0.52 8.74 -12.95
N SER A 286 -1.63 8.03 -13.17
CA SER A 286 -1.84 7.16 -14.33
C SER A 286 -2.75 7.85 -15.35
N ARG A 287 -2.43 7.77 -16.64
CA ARG A 287 -3.39 8.11 -17.71
C ARG A 287 -4.44 7.03 -17.94
N THR A 288 -4.44 5.95 -17.17
CA THR A 288 -5.36 4.80 -17.33
C THR A 288 -6.11 4.50 -16.03
N THR A 289 -5.67 3.52 -15.24
CA THR A 289 -6.38 3.00 -14.07
C THR A 289 -5.41 2.85 -12.90
N GLY A 290 -5.86 3.15 -11.67
CA GLY A 290 -5.06 2.98 -10.46
C GLY A 290 -3.90 3.96 -10.37
N GLY A 291 -4.17 5.23 -10.00
CA GLY A 291 -3.19 6.31 -10.13
C GLY A 291 -1.83 6.00 -9.50
N ALA A 292 -1.84 5.38 -8.31
CA ALA A 292 -0.68 4.72 -7.73
C ALA A 292 -0.62 3.23 -8.10
N ILE A 293 -1.68 2.49 -7.76
CA ILE A 293 -1.67 1.01 -7.74
C ILE A 293 -2.78 0.46 -8.64
N GLN A 294 -2.38 -0.40 -9.58
CA GLN A 294 -3.24 -1.19 -10.45
C GLN A 294 -3.12 -2.67 -10.07
N ILE A 295 -4.23 -3.34 -9.79
CA ILE A 295 -4.27 -4.77 -9.43
C ILE A 295 -5.25 -5.51 -10.35
N ILE A 296 -4.81 -6.68 -10.84
CA ILE A 296 -5.64 -7.74 -11.39
C ILE A 296 -5.40 -8.98 -10.53
N GLN A 297 -6.42 -9.44 -9.81
CA GLN A 297 -6.31 -10.52 -8.84
C GLN A 297 -7.21 -11.69 -9.26
N SER A 298 -6.60 -12.83 -9.58
CA SER A 298 -7.30 -14.08 -9.89
C SER A 298 -6.71 -15.19 -9.02
N GLY A 299 -6.92 -15.00 -7.71
CA GLY A 299 -6.28 -15.73 -6.62
C GLY A 299 -5.14 -14.95 -5.96
N GLY A 300 -4.59 -15.51 -4.88
CA GLY A 300 -3.49 -14.91 -4.11
C GLY A 300 -3.98 -13.88 -3.08
N GLN A 301 -3.07 -13.41 -2.23
CA GLN A 301 -3.37 -12.58 -1.06
C GLN A 301 -2.74 -11.19 -1.18
N ILE A 302 -3.46 -10.16 -0.75
CA ILE A 302 -3.00 -8.77 -0.73
C ILE A 302 -3.37 -8.13 0.60
N GLU A 303 -2.38 -7.57 1.31
CA GLU A 303 -2.58 -6.78 2.53
C GLU A 303 -2.01 -5.37 2.36
N LEU A 304 -2.83 -4.36 2.68
CA LEU A 304 -2.42 -2.96 2.83
C LEU A 304 -2.55 -2.57 4.31
N ASN A 305 -1.44 -2.26 4.96
CA ASN A 305 -1.39 -1.94 6.39
C ASN A 305 -0.43 -0.77 6.67
N GLU A 306 -0.90 0.25 7.39
CA GLU A 306 -0.24 1.54 7.58
C GLU A 306 0.15 2.24 6.26
N VAL A 307 -0.75 2.26 5.26
CA VAL A 307 -0.47 2.81 3.91
C VAL A 307 -1.13 4.19 3.72
N ILE A 308 -0.38 5.17 3.17
CA ILE A 308 -0.92 6.48 2.80
C ILE A 308 -0.91 6.62 1.27
N ILE A 309 -2.06 6.98 0.69
CA ILE A 309 -2.20 7.30 -0.74
C ILE A 309 -2.79 8.70 -0.86
N LYS A 310 -2.04 9.63 -1.46
CA LYS A 310 -2.37 11.05 -1.46
C LYS A 310 -2.18 11.73 -2.83
N GLY A 311 -3.18 12.48 -3.28
CA GLY A 311 -3.06 13.32 -4.48
C GLY A 311 -2.97 12.55 -5.80
N CYS A 312 -3.18 11.23 -5.77
CA CYS A 312 -3.02 10.35 -6.92
C CYS A 312 -4.17 10.51 -7.91
N LYS A 313 -3.90 10.28 -9.21
CA LYS A 313 -4.88 10.55 -10.28
C LYS A 313 -4.93 9.45 -11.34
N ALA A 314 -6.15 9.15 -11.80
CA ALA A 314 -6.39 8.15 -12.87
C ALA A 314 -7.60 8.54 -13.75
N ARG A 315 -7.96 7.69 -14.72
CA ARG A 315 -9.31 7.73 -15.30
C ARG A 315 -10.33 7.01 -14.43
N ASN A 316 -9.88 6.02 -13.67
CA ASN A 316 -10.68 5.13 -12.83
C ASN A 316 -9.78 4.63 -11.69
N GLY A 317 -10.23 4.73 -10.43
CA GLY A 317 -9.38 4.39 -9.27
C GLY A 317 -8.24 5.40 -9.08
N GLY A 318 -8.52 6.60 -8.58
CA GLY A 318 -7.55 7.69 -8.54
C GLY A 318 -6.33 7.38 -7.68
N GLY A 319 -6.50 6.66 -6.57
CA GLY A 319 -5.43 6.01 -5.83
C GLY A 319 -5.19 4.57 -6.29
N ILE A 320 -6.19 3.71 -6.10
CA ILE A 320 -6.15 2.27 -6.40
C ILE A 320 -7.24 1.89 -7.40
N TYR A 321 -6.88 1.07 -8.39
CA TYR A 321 -7.84 0.28 -9.17
C TYR A 321 -7.55 -1.20 -8.93
N ILE A 322 -8.60 -1.98 -8.68
CA ILE A 322 -8.50 -3.42 -8.46
C ILE A 322 -9.63 -4.16 -9.18
N ASN A 323 -9.27 -5.23 -9.89
CA ASN A 323 -10.21 -6.16 -10.52
C ASN A 323 -9.99 -7.56 -9.94
N ILE A 324 -11.02 -8.11 -9.27
CA ILE A 324 -10.96 -9.39 -8.56
C ILE A 324 -11.82 -10.44 -9.28
N ASP A 325 -11.26 -11.62 -9.53
CA ASP A 325 -12.04 -12.81 -9.87
C ASP A 325 -12.49 -13.52 -8.59
N PHE A 326 -13.74 -13.27 -8.18
CA PHE A 326 -14.33 -13.81 -6.96
C PHE A 326 -14.55 -15.33 -7.02
N SER A 327 -14.43 -15.96 -8.20
CA SER A 327 -14.47 -17.42 -8.34
C SER A 327 -13.21 -18.10 -7.79
N GLN A 328 -12.12 -17.35 -7.57
CA GLN A 328 -10.83 -17.87 -7.13
C GLN A 328 -10.61 -17.73 -5.62
N GLN A 329 -9.59 -18.43 -5.10
CA GLN A 329 -9.11 -18.25 -3.74
C GLN A 329 -8.24 -17.00 -3.64
N PHE A 330 -8.89 -15.84 -3.53
CA PHE A 330 -8.26 -14.53 -3.33
C PHE A 330 -8.36 -14.08 -1.86
N GLU A 331 -7.55 -13.07 -1.49
CA GLU A 331 -7.76 -12.24 -0.31
C GLU A 331 -7.30 -10.80 -0.60
N PHE A 332 -8.11 -9.80 -0.24
CA PHE A 332 -7.78 -8.37 -0.34
C PHE A 332 -8.20 -7.66 0.94
N LYS A 333 -7.23 -7.21 1.74
CA LYS A 333 -7.42 -6.59 3.04
C LYS A 333 -6.79 -5.20 3.12
N VAL A 334 -7.53 -4.25 3.68
CA VAL A 334 -7.05 -2.91 4.03
C VAL A 334 -7.20 -2.72 5.54
N ILE A 335 -6.09 -2.92 6.26
CA ILE A 335 -6.02 -3.04 7.73
C ILE A 335 -5.84 -1.67 8.41
N ASP A 336 -4.98 -0.82 7.87
CA ASP A 336 -5.00 0.62 8.10
C ASP A 336 -4.50 1.30 6.82
N ALA A 337 -5.30 2.22 6.29
CA ALA A 337 -4.87 3.05 5.18
C ALA A 337 -5.55 4.41 5.19
N LEU A 338 -4.81 5.44 4.79
CA LEU A 338 -5.32 6.79 4.54
C LEU A 338 -5.30 7.09 3.05
N ILE A 339 -6.48 7.19 2.43
CA ILE A 339 -6.63 7.51 1.00
C ILE A 339 -7.37 8.85 0.85
N GLN A 340 -6.64 9.90 0.46
CA GLN A 340 -7.18 11.25 0.40
C GLN A 340 -6.69 12.08 -0.80
N GLU A 341 -7.46 13.10 -1.16
CA GLU A 341 -7.13 14.07 -2.22
C GLU A 341 -6.91 13.44 -3.61
N CYS A 342 -7.34 12.19 -3.81
CA CYS A 342 -7.20 11.47 -5.08
C CYS A 342 -8.34 11.84 -6.06
N GLU A 343 -8.06 11.82 -7.36
CA GLU A 343 -8.94 12.37 -8.41
C GLU A 343 -9.08 11.42 -9.61
N THR A 344 -10.30 11.18 -10.08
CA THR A 344 -10.54 10.49 -11.36
C THR A 344 -11.22 11.35 -12.41
N LYS A 345 -10.60 11.44 -13.60
CA LYS A 345 -11.13 12.18 -14.76
C LYS A 345 -11.74 11.26 -15.80
N ALA A 346 -12.95 11.57 -16.24
CA ALA A 346 -13.59 10.84 -17.33
C ALA A 346 -12.88 11.12 -18.65
N ASP A 347 -12.68 10.09 -19.47
CA ASP A 347 -12.30 10.23 -20.87
C ASP A 347 -13.55 10.09 -21.75
N PRO A 348 -14.08 11.18 -22.33
CA PRO A 348 -15.26 11.12 -23.19
C PRO A 348 -15.01 10.42 -24.54
N SER A 349 -13.74 10.16 -24.91
CA SER A 349 -13.39 9.37 -26.10
C SER A 349 -13.35 7.86 -25.83
N SER A 350 -13.44 7.43 -24.57
CA SER A 350 -13.45 6.01 -24.22
C SER A 350 -14.85 5.40 -24.40
N THR A 351 -14.90 4.24 -25.05
CA THR A 351 -16.10 3.41 -25.14
C THR A 351 -16.41 2.65 -23.84
N TYR A 352 -15.46 2.60 -22.91
CA TYR A 352 -15.61 1.99 -21.58
C TYR A 352 -15.93 3.06 -20.53
N PRO A 353 -16.71 2.73 -19.47
CA PRO A 353 -17.00 3.68 -18.40
C PRO A 353 -15.72 4.21 -17.73
N THR A 354 -15.59 5.54 -17.66
CA THR A 354 -14.48 6.24 -17.00
C THR A 354 -14.98 7.37 -16.10
N GLY A 355 -14.16 7.81 -15.15
CA GLY A 355 -14.46 8.87 -14.19
C GLY A 355 -15.04 8.38 -12.86
N TYR A 356 -14.76 7.13 -12.45
CA TYR A 356 -15.31 6.53 -11.23
C TYR A 356 -14.21 6.14 -10.22
N GLY A 357 -14.55 6.18 -8.93
CA GLY A 357 -13.69 5.71 -7.84
C GLY A 357 -12.52 6.65 -7.57
N GLY A 358 -12.79 7.83 -7.00
CA GLY A 358 -11.77 8.88 -6.84
C GLY A 358 -10.59 8.45 -5.96
N GLY A 359 -10.83 7.67 -4.91
CA GLY A 359 -9.78 6.98 -4.14
C GLY A 359 -9.58 5.54 -4.62
N ILE A 360 -10.61 4.71 -4.54
CA ILE A 360 -10.60 3.31 -4.99
C ILE A 360 -11.70 3.05 -6.02
N PHE A 361 -11.37 2.33 -7.09
CA PHE A 361 -12.33 1.63 -7.94
C PHE A 361 -12.08 0.12 -7.83
N LEU A 362 -13.01 -0.59 -7.19
CA LEU A 362 -13.03 -2.05 -7.14
C LEU A 362 -14.06 -2.60 -8.13
N ILE A 363 -13.65 -3.54 -8.97
CA ILE A 363 -14.56 -4.40 -9.72
C ILE A 363 -14.28 -5.87 -9.43
N GLY A 364 -15.23 -6.73 -9.76
CA GLY A 364 -14.92 -8.14 -9.92
C GLY A 364 -15.95 -8.94 -10.70
N SER A 365 -15.57 -10.18 -11.01
CA SER A 365 -16.36 -11.16 -11.76
C SER A 365 -16.61 -12.41 -10.92
N GLY A 366 -17.73 -13.10 -11.19
CA GLY A 366 -18.21 -14.20 -10.36
C GLY A 366 -18.93 -13.70 -9.10
N ASP A 367 -19.45 -14.64 -8.32
CA ASP A 367 -20.23 -14.34 -7.12
C ASP A 367 -19.37 -14.40 -5.86
N TYR A 368 -19.20 -13.26 -5.20
CA TYR A 368 -18.52 -13.21 -3.91
C TYR A 368 -19.44 -13.77 -2.80
N ASP A 369 -18.87 -14.61 -1.95
CA ASP A 369 -19.48 -15.07 -0.70
C ASP A 369 -18.93 -14.25 0.49
N PRO A 370 -19.73 -13.35 1.09
CA PRO A 370 -19.29 -12.53 2.23
C PRO A 370 -18.91 -13.34 3.47
N SER A 371 -19.38 -14.59 3.62
CA SER A 371 -19.03 -15.43 4.77
C SER A 371 -17.54 -15.80 4.81
N THR A 372 -16.86 -15.72 3.66
CA THR A 372 -15.42 -16.00 3.54
C THR A 372 -14.53 -14.94 4.16
N LYS A 373 -15.04 -13.71 4.36
CA LYS A 373 -14.31 -12.54 4.90
C LYS A 373 -12.99 -12.22 4.16
N ARG A 374 -12.89 -12.61 2.89
CA ARG A 374 -11.69 -12.42 2.03
C ARG A 374 -11.56 -11.01 1.46
N LEU A 375 -12.64 -10.23 1.45
CA LEU A 375 -12.65 -8.82 1.08
C LEU A 375 -12.98 -7.98 2.33
N ASP A 376 -11.96 -7.32 2.89
CA ASP A 376 -12.08 -6.44 4.06
C ASP A 376 -11.48 -5.07 3.81
N LEU A 377 -12.30 -4.02 3.98
CA LEU A 377 -11.91 -2.61 3.80
C LEU A 377 -12.11 -1.79 5.10
N LYS A 378 -12.41 -2.43 6.24
CA LYS A 378 -12.85 -1.76 7.48
C LYS A 378 -11.80 -0.82 8.07
N GLY A 379 -10.52 -1.11 7.90
CA GLY A 379 -9.41 -0.30 8.41
C GLY A 379 -9.17 1.03 7.69
N MET A 380 -9.86 1.26 6.57
CA MET A 380 -9.56 2.37 5.67
C MET A 380 -10.23 3.70 6.06
N LYS A 381 -9.41 4.75 6.15
CA LYS A 381 -9.82 6.15 6.26
C LYS A 381 -9.80 6.77 4.85
N ILE A 382 -10.98 7.01 4.26
CA ILE A 382 -11.10 7.51 2.88
C ILE A 382 -11.98 8.76 2.78
N TYR A 383 -11.41 9.90 2.38
CA TYR A 383 -12.10 11.20 2.33
C TYR A 383 -11.38 12.22 1.41
N ASN A 384 -12.03 13.36 1.12
CA ASN A 384 -11.51 14.43 0.25
C ASN A 384 -11.13 14.01 -1.19
N ASN A 385 -11.52 12.82 -1.63
CA ASN A 385 -11.34 12.35 -3.00
C ASN A 385 -12.44 12.89 -3.93
N SER A 386 -12.22 12.85 -5.26
CA SER A 386 -13.21 13.27 -6.27
C SER A 386 -13.24 12.38 -7.51
N ALA A 387 -14.43 12.26 -8.09
CA ALA A 387 -14.66 11.52 -9.32
C ALA A 387 -15.66 12.25 -10.23
N ASP A 388 -15.34 12.38 -11.52
CA ASP A 388 -16.18 13.06 -12.52
C ASP A 388 -17.59 12.45 -12.72
N LYS A 389 -17.77 11.15 -12.38
CA LYS A 389 -19.04 10.43 -12.53
C LYS A 389 -19.61 9.92 -11.21
N GLY A 390 -18.86 9.15 -10.43
CA GLY A 390 -19.43 8.52 -9.24
C GLY A 390 -18.41 7.79 -8.36
N GLY A 391 -18.82 7.51 -7.11
CA GLY A 391 -17.94 6.92 -6.10
C GLY A 391 -16.74 7.82 -5.81
N GLN A 392 -17.01 9.04 -5.33
CA GLN A 392 -16.01 10.08 -5.12
C GLN A 392 -14.83 9.59 -4.29
N SER A 393 -15.08 8.72 -3.32
CA SER A 393 -14.05 8.00 -2.56
C SER A 393 -13.91 6.54 -3.00
N LEU A 394 -14.97 5.75 -2.89
CA LEU A 394 -14.98 4.33 -3.26
C LEU A 394 -16.08 4.08 -4.29
N TYR A 395 -15.76 3.33 -5.35
CA TYR A 395 -16.72 2.80 -6.31
C TYR A 395 -16.55 1.29 -6.42
N VAL A 396 -17.63 0.52 -6.24
CA VAL A 396 -17.61 -0.95 -6.22
C VAL A 396 -18.60 -1.49 -7.26
N VAL A 397 -18.15 -2.42 -8.09
CA VAL A 397 -19.01 -3.16 -9.04
C VAL A 397 -18.77 -4.66 -8.88
N MET A 398 -19.76 -5.34 -8.30
CA MET A 398 -19.76 -6.78 -8.05
C MET A 398 -21.21 -7.30 -8.00
N THR A 399 -21.41 -8.60 -8.18
CA THR A 399 -22.67 -9.24 -7.79
C THR A 399 -22.76 -9.32 -6.26
N ASN A 400 -23.96 -9.51 -5.72
CA ASN A 400 -24.23 -9.63 -4.28
C ASN A 400 -23.68 -8.48 -3.40
N LEU A 401 -23.56 -7.28 -3.99
CA LEU A 401 -23.09 -6.05 -3.31
C LEU A 401 -23.96 -5.70 -2.09
N ILE A 402 -25.27 -5.99 -2.15
CA ILE A 402 -26.21 -5.72 -1.06
C ILE A 402 -25.95 -6.66 0.13
N GLU A 403 -25.72 -7.94 -0.12
CA GLU A 403 -25.36 -8.94 0.88
C GLU A 403 -24.01 -8.60 1.54
N TRP A 404 -23.00 -8.23 0.75
CA TRP A 404 -21.69 -7.83 1.28
C TRP A 404 -21.81 -6.60 2.20
N CYS A 405 -22.47 -5.53 1.75
CA CYS A 405 -22.73 -4.35 2.59
C CYS A 405 -23.48 -4.68 3.89
N LYS A 406 -24.48 -5.56 3.84
CA LYS A 406 -25.21 -6.01 5.04
C LYS A 406 -24.31 -6.80 5.99
N SER A 407 -23.47 -7.69 5.49
CA SER A 407 -22.57 -8.49 6.32
C SER A 407 -21.59 -7.62 7.13
N GLY A 408 -21.09 -6.54 6.53
CA GLY A 408 -20.21 -5.57 7.20
C GLY A 408 -20.85 -4.88 8.41
N ILE A 409 -22.17 -4.61 8.36
CA ILE A 409 -22.93 -3.98 9.45
C ILE A 409 -23.19 -4.95 10.59
N VAL A 410 -23.53 -6.21 10.28
CA VAL A 410 -23.87 -7.23 11.29
C VAL A 410 -22.65 -7.64 12.14
N ASP A 411 -21.48 -7.73 11.51
CA ASP A 411 -20.22 -8.12 12.15
C ASP A 411 -19.67 -7.08 13.16
N ASP A 412 -20.15 -5.83 13.15
CA ASP A 412 -19.54 -4.72 13.90
C ASP A 412 -19.99 -4.64 15.36
N GLY A 413 -21.19 -5.15 15.68
CA GLY A 413 -21.71 -5.37 17.05
C GLY A 413 -21.79 -4.16 17.99
N SER A 414 -21.33 -2.98 17.58
CA SER A 414 -20.96 -1.88 18.47
C SER A 414 -21.34 -0.48 17.95
N THR A 415 -21.70 -0.34 16.68
CA THR A 415 -22.35 0.88 16.20
C THR A 415 -23.79 0.95 16.72
N MET A 416 -24.13 2.04 17.41
CA MET A 416 -25.53 2.44 17.52
C MET A 416 -26.02 2.83 16.12
N SER A 417 -26.54 1.85 15.39
CA SER A 417 -27.03 2.07 14.04
C SER A 417 -28.13 3.10 14.04
N ILE A 418 -27.95 4.18 13.27
CA ILE A 418 -29.07 5.01 12.82
C ILE A 418 -29.93 4.09 11.93
N LEU A 419 -31.05 3.62 12.46
CA LEU A 419 -32.02 2.84 11.70
C LEU A 419 -32.78 3.79 10.77
N ILE A 420 -32.57 3.66 9.46
CA ILE A 420 -33.31 4.41 8.44
C ILE A 420 -34.35 3.46 7.83
N GLU A 421 -35.61 3.61 8.21
CA GLU A 421 -36.74 2.96 7.51
C GLU A 421 -37.26 3.87 6.39
N GLY A 422 -37.70 3.27 5.28
CA GLY A 422 -38.30 4.01 4.17
C GLY A 422 -38.99 3.09 3.16
N ASP A 423 -40.27 3.35 2.90
CA ASP A 423 -41.02 2.73 1.80
C ASP A 423 -40.88 3.62 0.53
N PRO A 424 -40.39 3.09 -0.60
CA PRO A 424 -40.17 3.88 -1.81
C PRO A 424 -41.45 4.32 -2.55
N GLN A 425 -42.65 3.88 -2.16
CA GLN A 425 -43.88 4.11 -2.94
C GLN A 425 -44.67 5.37 -2.55
N SER A 426 -44.34 6.05 -1.44
CA SER A 426 -44.93 7.35 -1.12
C SER A 426 -44.05 8.20 -0.19
N LEU A 427 -44.28 9.52 -0.19
CA LEU A 427 -44.32 10.34 1.01
C LEU A 427 -43.29 10.02 2.11
N GLN A 428 -42.00 10.22 1.80
CA GLN A 428 -40.89 9.79 2.66
C GLN A 428 -40.85 10.54 3.99
N THR A 429 -40.75 9.76 5.07
CA THR A 429 -40.45 10.20 6.44
C THR A 429 -39.16 9.50 6.84
N ALA A 430 -38.13 10.27 7.23
CA ALA A 430 -36.85 9.74 7.66
C ALA A 430 -36.67 9.98 9.16
N SER A 431 -36.76 8.92 9.95
CA SER A 431 -36.64 8.97 11.41
C SER A 431 -35.24 8.53 11.84
N PHE A 432 -34.68 9.20 12.85
CA PHE A 432 -33.34 8.93 13.38
C PHE A 432 -33.47 8.60 14.87
N GLY A 433 -33.21 7.34 15.25
CA GLY A 433 -33.22 6.90 16.65
C GLY A 433 -31.84 7.04 17.29
N MET A 434 -31.77 7.59 18.51
CA MET A 434 -30.56 7.68 19.33
C MET A 434 -30.88 7.27 20.77
N LYS A 435 -30.01 6.47 21.41
CA LYS A 435 -30.21 6.02 22.81
C LYS A 435 -29.75 7.03 23.86
N ASP A 436 -28.85 7.94 23.49
CA ASP A 436 -28.38 9.03 24.34
C ASP A 436 -28.45 10.35 23.57
N ILE A 437 -29.20 11.28 24.13
CA ILE A 437 -29.44 12.63 23.60
C ILE A 437 -29.06 13.71 24.64
N SER A 438 -28.41 13.33 25.74
CA SER A 438 -28.02 14.22 26.86
C SER A 438 -27.09 15.36 26.46
N TRP A 439 -26.41 15.24 25.33
CA TRP A 439 -25.58 16.28 24.71
C TRP A 439 -26.37 17.33 23.94
N MET A 440 -27.64 17.07 23.63
CA MET A 440 -28.49 17.92 22.78
C MET A 440 -29.47 18.72 23.64
N ASP A 441 -29.31 20.04 23.64
CA ASP A 441 -30.06 20.98 24.47
C ASP A 441 -31.40 21.34 23.82
N TYR A 442 -32.23 20.34 23.54
CA TYR A 442 -33.45 20.48 22.71
C TYR A 442 -34.55 21.33 23.37
N ASP A 443 -34.54 21.44 24.71
CA ASP A 443 -35.49 22.27 25.47
C ASP A 443 -35.22 23.78 25.28
N TYR A 444 -33.98 24.17 24.97
CA TYR A 444 -33.56 25.58 24.87
C TYR A 444 -32.91 25.98 23.54
N LYS A 445 -32.57 25.02 22.66
CA LYS A 445 -31.96 25.26 21.35
C LYS A 445 -32.71 24.55 20.24
N GLN A 446 -32.96 25.28 19.15
CA GLN A 446 -33.42 24.69 17.90
C GLN A 446 -32.24 24.08 17.14
N TYR A 447 -32.41 22.84 16.70
CA TYR A 447 -31.45 22.13 15.85
C TYR A 447 -32.02 22.01 14.44
N GLY A 448 -31.14 21.88 13.45
CA GLY A 448 -31.54 21.67 12.06
C GLY A 448 -30.53 20.81 11.31
N ILE A 449 -31.01 20.08 10.31
CA ILE A 449 -30.23 19.16 9.49
C ILE A 449 -29.99 19.75 8.11
N PHE A 450 -28.77 19.55 7.61
CA PHE A 450 -28.46 19.58 6.19
C PHE A 450 -28.18 18.17 5.68
N ILE A 451 -28.60 17.88 4.46
CA ILE A 451 -28.36 16.63 3.75
C ILE A 451 -27.32 16.89 2.66
N SER A 452 -26.39 15.96 2.47
CA SER A 452 -25.39 16.04 1.41
C SER A 452 -25.08 14.65 0.86
N ASN A 453 -25.23 14.50 -0.45
CA ASN A 453 -24.89 13.26 -1.15
C ASN A 453 -23.40 13.18 -1.53
N ASP A 454 -22.70 14.33 -1.56
CA ASP A 454 -21.31 14.45 -2.02
C ASP A 454 -20.32 14.93 -0.93
N ARG A 455 -20.84 15.25 0.26
CA ARG A 455 -20.13 15.86 1.41
C ARG A 455 -19.51 17.23 1.10
N ARG A 456 -19.95 17.91 0.04
CA ARG A 456 -19.46 19.22 -0.38
C ARG A 456 -20.57 20.26 -0.34
N ILE A 457 -21.73 19.92 -0.90
CA ILE A 457 -22.91 20.79 -0.93
C ILE A 457 -23.91 20.25 0.09
N PHE A 458 -24.21 21.07 1.09
CA PHE A 458 -25.10 20.76 2.20
C PHE A 458 -26.40 21.54 2.03
N THR A 459 -27.50 20.84 1.77
CA THR A 459 -28.80 21.46 1.47
C THR A 459 -29.86 21.07 2.49
N GLY A 460 -30.81 21.97 2.74
CA GLY A 460 -31.92 21.72 3.65
C GLY A 460 -33.27 21.93 2.97
N ILE A 461 -34.06 22.88 3.46
CA ILE A 461 -35.40 23.19 2.96
C ILE A 461 -35.35 23.48 1.45
N GLU A 462 -36.20 22.78 0.69
CA GLU A 462 -36.30 22.89 -0.78
C GLU A 462 -34.96 22.66 -1.54
N GLY A 463 -33.99 21.99 -0.93
CA GLY A 463 -32.67 21.77 -1.54
C GLY A 463 -31.78 23.02 -1.60
N LYS A 464 -32.05 24.04 -0.78
CA LYS A 464 -31.23 25.25 -0.69
C LYS A 464 -30.07 25.06 0.28
N GLU A 465 -28.92 25.62 -0.09
CA GLU A 465 -27.78 25.83 0.82
C GLU A 465 -28.16 26.83 1.92
N ASP A 466 -27.50 26.74 3.09
CA ASP A 466 -27.70 27.55 4.31
C ASP A 466 -29.12 27.57 4.95
N GLN A 467 -30.12 26.89 4.38
CA GLN A 467 -31.47 26.78 4.94
C GLN A 467 -31.72 25.40 5.59
N ALA A 468 -31.11 25.14 6.75
CA ALA A 468 -31.25 23.87 7.47
C ALA A 468 -32.72 23.49 7.70
N TYR A 469 -33.06 22.21 7.51
CA TYR A 469 -34.41 21.73 7.84
C TYR A 469 -34.54 21.57 9.36
N PRO A 470 -35.54 22.18 10.04
CA PRO A 470 -35.66 22.13 11.49
C PRO A 470 -35.94 20.71 12.00
N LEU A 471 -35.23 20.31 13.05
CA LEU A 471 -35.48 19.04 13.73
C LEU A 471 -36.68 19.15 14.67
N GLU A 472 -37.66 18.27 14.47
CA GLU A 472 -38.64 17.93 15.50
C GLU A 472 -38.03 16.87 16.43
N VAL A 473 -38.13 17.07 17.74
CA VAL A 473 -37.62 16.14 18.75
C VAL A 473 -38.79 15.62 19.55
N ILE A 474 -39.12 14.35 19.34
CA ILE A 474 -40.10 13.60 20.13
C ILE A 474 -39.32 12.76 21.15
N ILE A 475 -39.87 12.60 22.35
CA ILE A 475 -39.34 11.71 23.39
C ILE A 475 -40.45 10.74 23.77
N GLU A 476 -40.25 9.45 23.50
CA GLU A 476 -41.15 8.42 23.99
C GLU A 476 -40.72 8.02 25.41
N LYS A 477 -41.69 7.89 26.30
CA LYS A 477 -41.50 7.33 27.64
C LYS A 477 -42.25 6.01 27.70
N ALA A 478 -41.61 4.95 28.18
CA ALA A 478 -42.24 3.65 28.28
C ALA A 478 -43.37 3.66 29.34
N ASP A 479 -44.61 3.43 28.91
CA ASP A 479 -45.77 3.34 29.79
C ASP A 479 -45.76 2.03 30.60
N ILE A 480 -45.48 2.12 31.90
CA ILE A 480 -45.59 0.98 32.83
C ILE A 480 -47.06 0.79 33.22
N SER A 481 -47.88 0.24 32.30
CA SER A 481 -49.27 -0.13 32.61
C SER A 481 -49.76 -1.42 31.90
N LYS A 482 -49.06 -2.54 32.14
CA LYS A 482 -49.60 -3.92 32.08
C LYS A 482 -48.56 -4.93 32.57
N THR A 483 -48.65 -5.35 33.83
CA THR A 483 -48.00 -6.57 34.32
C THR A 483 -49.01 -7.47 35.02
N ALA A 484 -48.77 -8.78 34.93
CA ALA A 484 -49.78 -9.80 35.13
C ALA A 484 -50.12 -10.06 36.60
N HIS A 485 -51.32 -10.61 36.80
CA HIS A 485 -51.85 -11.05 38.08
C HIS A 485 -50.99 -12.20 38.66
N PHE A 486 -50.34 -11.98 39.82
CA PHE A 486 -49.71 -13.04 40.63
C PHE A 486 -50.12 -12.86 42.11
N PRO A 487 -50.64 -13.88 42.80
CA PRO A 487 -51.37 -13.68 44.05
C PRO A 487 -50.52 -13.68 45.33
N TRP A 488 -50.79 -12.73 46.24
CA TRP A 488 -50.04 -12.47 47.49
C TRP A 488 -50.37 -13.41 48.67
N TRP A 489 -49.99 -14.68 48.59
CA TRP A 489 -50.24 -15.60 49.72
C TRP A 489 -49.21 -16.73 49.83
N ILE A 490 -47.98 -16.40 50.27
CA ILE A 490 -47.12 -17.29 51.06
C ILE A 490 -46.18 -16.46 51.99
N ILE A 491 -46.57 -16.45 53.27
CA ILE A 491 -45.73 -16.59 54.49
C ILE A 491 -44.77 -15.46 54.93
N LEU A 492 -45.01 -15.00 56.18
CA LEU A 492 -44.17 -14.16 57.06
C LEU A 492 -42.98 -14.93 57.69
N ILE A 493 -41.95 -14.22 58.15
CA ILE A 493 -41.49 -14.16 59.58
C ILE A 493 -40.31 -13.15 59.75
N ILE A 494 -40.11 -12.66 60.98
CA ILE A 494 -39.36 -11.45 61.37
C ILE A 494 -38.09 -11.80 62.19
N ILE A 495 -37.05 -10.92 62.25
CA ILE A 495 -36.33 -10.43 63.47
C ILE A 495 -34.92 -9.82 63.16
N GLN A 496 -34.89 -8.47 63.16
CA GLN A 496 -34.02 -7.45 63.82
C GLN A 496 -32.62 -7.75 64.48
N ILE A 497 -31.81 -6.66 64.60
CA ILE A 497 -30.60 -6.36 65.45
C ILE A 497 -29.22 -6.52 64.71
N SER A 498 -28.22 -5.60 64.71
CA SER A 498 -28.05 -4.18 65.20
C SER A 498 -26.83 -3.44 64.59
N ASP A 499 -26.73 -2.11 64.83
CA ASP A 499 -25.59 -1.16 64.61
C ASP A 499 -24.52 -1.28 65.77
N PRO A 500 -23.38 -0.50 65.93
CA PRO A 500 -22.94 0.76 65.27
C PRO A 500 -21.42 1.08 65.05
N SER A 501 -21.15 2.28 64.48
CA SER A 501 -20.02 3.22 64.79
C SER A 501 -18.63 3.03 64.09
N LYS A 502 -17.76 4.04 63.79
CA LYS A 502 -17.65 5.49 64.10
C LYS A 502 -16.97 6.36 63.01
N ASP A 503 -17.37 7.64 62.97
CA ASP A 503 -16.62 8.93 62.89
C ASP A 503 -15.15 8.99 62.40
N VAL A 504 -14.84 9.98 61.54
CA VAL A 504 -14.12 11.26 61.87
C VAL A 504 -14.50 12.34 60.83
N ASP A 505 -14.69 13.59 61.26
CA ASP A 505 -15.24 14.72 60.47
C ASP A 505 -14.33 16.01 60.58
N PRO A 506 -14.69 17.24 60.14
CA PRO A 506 -14.02 17.92 59.02
C PRO A 506 -13.33 19.25 59.47
N PRO A 507 -12.98 20.22 58.59
CA PRO A 507 -13.95 21.17 57.99
C PRO A 507 -13.49 21.67 56.57
N LEU A 508 -14.00 22.71 55.88
CA LEU A 508 -15.07 23.69 56.06
C LEU A 508 -15.52 24.25 54.69
N LYS A 509 -16.82 24.38 54.40
CA LYS A 509 -17.35 25.37 53.43
C LYS A 509 -18.76 25.82 53.82
N LYS A 510 -19.08 27.10 53.63
CA LYS A 510 -20.27 27.76 54.22
C LYS A 510 -21.59 27.38 53.54
N ASN A 511 -22.61 27.17 54.37
CA ASN A 511 -24.01 26.99 54.02
C ASN A 511 -24.60 28.19 53.23
N PHE A 512 -25.70 27.93 52.51
CA PHE A 512 -27.01 28.41 52.95
C PHE A 512 -28.09 27.38 52.56
N ASP A 513 -28.88 26.95 53.54
CA ASP A 513 -29.86 25.87 53.45
C ASP A 513 -31.25 26.36 53.01
N LEU A 514 -32.08 25.43 52.51
CA LEU A 514 -33.49 25.29 52.91
C LEU A 514 -34.01 23.88 52.54
N TYR A 515 -34.41 23.12 53.56
CA TYR A 515 -34.95 21.74 53.50
C TYR A 515 -36.43 21.72 53.05
N PHE A 516 -37.04 20.63 52.59
CA PHE A 516 -37.40 19.35 53.25
C PHE A 516 -37.94 18.38 52.17
N GLU A 517 -38.01 17.05 52.26
CA GLU A 517 -37.62 16.02 53.23
C GLU A 517 -37.42 14.70 52.43
N GLN A 518 -36.60 13.74 52.87
CA GLN A 518 -36.31 12.51 52.12
C GLN A 518 -36.46 11.27 53.00
N GLU A 519 -37.42 10.38 52.70
CA GLU A 519 -37.38 9.00 53.20
C GLU A 519 -36.59 8.13 52.22
N GLN A 520 -35.49 7.55 52.70
CA GLN A 520 -34.73 6.55 51.97
C GLN A 520 -35.19 5.14 52.32
N SER A 521 -35.28 4.26 51.33
CA SER A 521 -34.99 2.84 51.53
C SER A 521 -34.09 2.35 50.40
N HIS A 522 -32.89 1.87 50.73
CA HIS A 522 -32.03 1.17 49.79
C HIS A 522 -32.60 -0.22 49.48
N ASN A 523 -32.60 -0.60 48.20
CA ASN A 523 -32.32 -1.97 47.82
C ASN A 523 -31.74 -2.05 46.40
N SER A 524 -30.85 -3.01 46.19
CA SER A 524 -30.00 -3.11 45.01
C SER A 524 -30.56 -4.02 43.92
N SER A 525 -30.76 -3.48 42.72
CA SER A 525 -30.84 -4.27 41.48
C SER A 525 -30.61 -3.35 40.27
N ASN A 526 -29.44 -3.45 39.63
CA ASN A 526 -29.14 -2.73 38.39
C ASN A 526 -29.85 -3.40 37.20
N GLU A 527 -31.11 -3.05 36.98
CA GLU A 527 -31.75 -3.16 35.67
C GLU A 527 -31.91 -1.74 35.09
N GLN A 528 -31.00 -1.35 34.20
CA GLN A 528 -31.17 -0.13 33.41
C GLN A 528 -32.27 -0.37 32.36
N GLN A 529 -33.50 -0.02 32.71
CA GLN A 529 -34.61 0.04 31.75
C GLN A 529 -34.32 1.12 30.69
N GLN A 530 -34.08 0.69 29.45
CA GLN A 530 -33.79 1.59 28.33
C GLN A 530 -35.07 2.34 27.92
N GLN A 531 -35.01 3.67 27.95
CA GLN A 531 -35.99 4.49 27.25
C GLN A 531 -35.70 4.42 25.75
N GLN A 532 -36.67 3.91 24.98
CA GLN A 532 -36.68 4.02 23.53
C GLN A 532 -37.38 5.34 23.16
N THR A 533 -37.04 5.93 22.02
CA THR A 533 -37.60 7.21 21.57
C THR A 533 -37.60 7.27 20.06
N THR A 534 -38.77 7.56 19.49
CA THR A 534 -39.05 7.57 18.05
C THR A 534 -39.61 8.93 17.64
N ILE A 535 -39.08 9.48 16.55
CA ILE A 535 -39.46 10.78 15.98
C ILE A 535 -40.28 10.55 14.72
N HIS A 536 -41.45 11.18 14.61
CA HIS A 536 -42.38 11.08 13.48
C HIS A 536 -42.42 12.38 12.66
N TRP A 537 -42.92 12.33 11.42
CA TRP A 537 -43.00 13.47 10.51
C TRP A 537 -44.34 13.54 9.79
N ASN A 538 -44.69 14.72 9.27
CA ASN A 538 -45.83 14.94 8.38
C ASN A 538 -45.43 15.48 6.99
N SER A 539 -45.27 14.56 6.04
CA SER A 539 -45.77 14.65 4.65
C SER A 539 -45.27 15.72 3.64
N PHE A 540 -44.43 15.29 2.67
CA PHE A 540 -44.21 15.89 1.33
C PHE A 540 -45.39 15.74 0.33
N LYS A 541 -45.88 16.82 -0.28
CA LYS A 541 -46.82 16.71 -1.42
C LYS A 541 -46.10 16.46 -2.75
N LYS A 542 -46.72 15.66 -3.62
CA LYS A 542 -46.19 15.23 -4.94
C LYS A 542 -46.01 16.35 -5.99
N ASN A 543 -46.37 17.60 -5.67
CA ASN A 543 -46.45 18.68 -6.66
C ASN A 543 -45.27 19.68 -6.61
N ASP A 544 -44.36 19.55 -5.65
CA ASP A 544 -43.31 20.55 -5.40
C ASP A 544 -41.96 20.20 -6.06
N ILE A 545 -41.97 19.34 -7.08
CA ILE A 545 -40.83 19.11 -7.99
C ILE A 545 -41.03 19.97 -9.24
N PRO A 546 -40.16 20.95 -9.53
CA PRO A 546 -40.17 21.65 -10.82
C PRO A 546 -39.94 20.66 -11.97
N SER A 547 -40.90 20.54 -12.86
CA SER A 547 -40.79 19.71 -14.07
C SER A 547 -39.90 20.39 -15.11
N SER A 548 -38.59 20.38 -14.89
CA SER A 548 -37.59 20.99 -15.80
C SER A 548 -36.32 20.15 -15.97
N ALA A 549 -36.49 18.91 -16.40
CA ALA A 549 -35.47 18.15 -17.14
C ALA A 549 -36.16 17.50 -18.35
N GLY A 550 -36.42 18.30 -19.37
CA GLY A 550 -37.21 17.89 -20.54
C GLY A 550 -36.51 16.80 -21.35
N ALA A 551 -37.24 15.74 -21.69
CA ALA A 551 -36.79 14.75 -22.65
C ALA A 551 -36.77 15.36 -24.06
N ILE A 552 -35.57 15.54 -24.63
CA ILE A 552 -35.31 15.69 -26.06
C ILE A 552 -34.18 14.71 -26.39
N GLN A 553 -34.52 13.45 -26.66
CA GLN A 553 -34.76 12.89 -28.00
C GLN A 553 -33.51 12.72 -28.87
N LYS A 554 -33.43 11.53 -29.47
CA LYS A 554 -32.39 11.06 -30.39
C LYS A 554 -32.11 12.07 -31.52
N LYS A 555 -30.82 12.28 -31.79
CA LYS A 555 -30.28 12.07 -33.13
C LYS A 555 -28.85 11.56 -33.05
#